data_AF-A0A399NRV3-F1
#
_entry.id   AF-A0A399NRV3-F1
#
_cell.length_a   1.000
_cell.length_b   1.000
_cell.length_c   1.000
_cell.angle_alpha   90.00
_cell.angle_beta   90.00
_cell.angle_gamma   90.00
#
_symmetry.space_group_name_H-M   'P 1'
#
loop_
_entity.id
_entity.type
_entity.pdbx_description
1 polymer ?
#
loop_
_entity_poly.entity_id
_entity_poly.type
_entity_poly.pdbx_seq_one_letter_code
_entity_poly.pdbx_strand_id
1 'polypeptide(L)'
;MPESSPDAATPHDADADADAAQRVLDRADAVTPPRTLVDVLRATVAAHPDASAIEDGDGALSYRELMARVVQVAASLREAGVGKGDRVGIRMPSGSRDLYVTVLGVLAAGAAYVPVDADDPEERARLVFGEARVAGVVTGTGEFTPRAADATAAETAETAEAA
;
A
#
# COMPACT_ATOMS: atom_id res chain seq x y z
N MET A 1 64.27 -3.58 17.13
CA MET A 1 64.07 -2.19 17.63
C MET A 1 65.19 -1.33 17.07
N PRO A 2 64.99 -0.11 16.54
CA PRO A 2 63.77 0.70 16.28
C PRO A 2 63.62 1.13 14.77
N GLU A 3 62.41 1.29 14.23
CA GLU A 3 61.61 2.51 13.94
C GLU A 3 61.88 3.26 12.62
N SER A 4 60.87 3.30 11.73
CA SER A 4 60.29 4.54 11.16
C SER A 4 59.12 4.24 10.21
N SER A 5 57.93 4.75 10.59
CA SER A 5 56.75 5.00 9.73
C SER A 5 56.98 6.27 8.87
N PRO A 6 56.24 6.56 7.77
CA PRO A 6 54.81 6.93 7.82
C PRO A 6 53.96 6.33 6.68
N ASP A 7 52.73 5.90 6.94
CA ASP A 7 51.50 6.71 6.78
C ASP A 7 51.38 7.38 5.40
N ALA A 8 50.73 6.66 4.49
CA ALA A 8 50.00 7.26 3.38
C ALA A 8 48.57 6.76 3.50
N ALA A 9 47.75 7.50 4.25
CA ALA A 9 46.30 7.42 4.15
C ALA A 9 45.91 7.65 2.68
N THR A 10 45.58 6.55 1.99
CA THR A 10 44.91 6.64 0.69
C THR A 10 43.64 7.45 0.88
N PRO A 11 43.38 8.49 0.07
CA PRO A 11 42.10 9.18 0.11
C PRO A 11 41.02 8.14 -0.13
N HIS A 12 40.12 8.00 0.83
CA HIS A 12 39.00 7.07 0.73
C HIS A 12 38.13 7.55 -0.44
N ASP A 13 37.86 6.66 -1.39
CA ASP A 13 37.00 6.83 -2.58
C ASP A 13 35.52 7.10 -2.23
N ALA A 14 35.26 7.96 -1.24
CA ALA A 14 33.93 8.26 -0.74
C ALA A 14 33.03 8.90 -1.82
N ASP A 15 33.62 9.64 -2.75
CA ASP A 15 32.89 10.28 -3.85
C ASP A 15 32.45 9.28 -4.92
N ALA A 16 33.18 8.16 -5.12
CA ALA A 16 32.84 7.14 -6.10
C ALA A 16 31.68 6.23 -5.62
N ASP A 17 31.65 5.91 -4.33
CA ASP A 17 30.57 5.14 -3.70
C ASP A 17 29.28 5.96 -3.57
N ALA A 18 29.37 7.26 -3.31
CA ALA A 18 28.21 8.16 -3.29
C ALA A 18 27.55 8.25 -4.68
N ASP A 19 28.35 8.35 -5.74
CA ASP A 19 27.88 8.42 -7.13
C ASP A 19 27.30 7.07 -7.62
N ALA A 20 27.81 5.95 -7.10
CA ALA A 20 27.25 4.62 -7.34
C ALA A 20 25.92 4.39 -6.61
N ALA A 21 25.81 4.82 -5.36
CA ALA A 21 24.57 4.79 -4.60
C ALA A 21 23.50 5.69 -5.25
N GLN A 22 23.92 6.86 -5.75
CA GLN A 22 23.04 7.78 -6.46
C GLN A 22 22.54 7.19 -7.79
N ARG A 23 23.39 6.51 -8.56
CA ARG A 23 22.98 5.78 -9.77
C ARG A 23 21.98 4.64 -9.52
N VAL A 24 22.01 4.03 -8.33
CA VAL A 24 20.99 3.04 -7.91
C VAL A 24 19.63 3.71 -7.69
N LEU A 25 19.62 4.99 -7.28
CA LEU A 25 18.42 5.79 -7.04
C LEU A 25 17.92 6.51 -8.30
N ASP A 26 18.81 6.83 -9.24
CA ASP A 26 18.53 7.48 -10.53
C ASP A 26 17.99 6.47 -11.56
N ARG A 27 16.86 5.83 -11.24
CA ARG A 27 16.20 4.78 -12.06
C ARG A 27 15.58 5.29 -13.37
N ALA A 28 15.72 6.58 -13.71
CA ALA A 28 14.93 7.21 -14.76
C ALA A 28 15.82 7.89 -15.82
N ASP A 29 16.53 7.10 -16.62
CA ASP A 29 17.14 7.58 -17.87
C ASP A 29 16.09 8.05 -18.91
N ALA A 30 14.80 7.74 -18.69
CA ALA A 30 13.69 8.30 -19.44
C ALA A 30 12.47 8.52 -18.54
N VAL A 31 11.98 9.76 -18.47
CA VAL A 31 10.73 10.09 -17.78
C VAL A 31 9.59 9.42 -18.55
N THR A 32 9.15 8.26 -18.06
CA THR A 32 7.95 7.59 -18.55
C THR A 32 6.74 8.46 -18.17
N PRO A 33 5.74 8.64 -19.04
CA PRO A 33 4.52 9.35 -18.68
C PRO A 33 3.91 8.77 -17.40
N PRO A 34 3.33 9.61 -16.52
CA PRO A 34 2.78 9.16 -15.26
C PRO A 34 1.67 8.13 -15.50
N ARG A 35 1.77 6.99 -14.80
CA ARG A 35 0.80 5.90 -14.84
C ARG A 35 0.52 5.42 -13.43
N THR A 36 -0.71 5.00 -13.17
CA THR A 36 -1.07 4.35 -11.91
C THR A 36 -0.73 2.86 -11.95
N LEU A 37 -0.67 2.22 -10.78
CA LEU A 37 -0.52 0.76 -10.71
C LEU A 37 -1.68 0.04 -11.44
N VAL A 38 -2.88 0.62 -11.41
CA VAL A 38 -4.06 0.10 -12.11
C VAL A 38 -3.89 0.17 -13.64
N ASP A 39 -3.27 1.24 -14.15
CA ASP A 39 -2.97 1.37 -15.58
C ASP A 39 -1.96 0.30 -16.04
N VAL A 40 -0.93 0.07 -15.23
CA VAL A 40 0.06 -0.98 -15.49
C VAL A 40 -0.61 -2.35 -15.48
N LEU A 41 -1.43 -2.64 -14.47
CA LEU A 41 -2.16 -3.90 -14.38
C LEU A 41 -3.07 -4.14 -15.59
N ARG A 42 -3.84 -3.13 -16.03
CA ARG A 42 -4.70 -3.22 -17.21
C ARG A 42 -3.91 -3.53 -18.47
N ALA A 43 -2.75 -2.89 -18.66
CA ALA A 43 -1.89 -3.16 -19.81
C ALA A 43 -1.35 -4.60 -19.77
N THR A 44 -0.91 -5.08 -18.60
CA THR A 44 -0.42 -6.45 -18.42
C THR A 44 -1.52 -7.48 -18.69
N VAL A 45 -2.75 -7.26 -18.22
CA VAL A 45 -3.89 -8.16 -18.45
C VAL A 45 -4.24 -8.24 -19.94
N ALA A 46 -4.16 -7.12 -20.67
CA ALA A 46 -4.40 -7.11 -22.11
C ALA A 46 -3.32 -7.86 -22.89
N ALA A 47 -2.06 -7.80 -22.45
CA ALA A 47 -0.94 -8.47 -23.10
C ALA A 47 -0.85 -9.97 -22.76
N HIS A 48 -1.18 -10.35 -21.52
CA HIS A 48 -0.95 -11.68 -20.97
C HIS A 48 -2.15 -12.21 -20.15
N PRO A 49 -3.35 -12.32 -20.75
CA PRO A 49 -4.57 -12.57 -20.00
C PRO A 49 -4.60 -13.93 -19.29
N ASP A 50 -4.04 -14.96 -19.92
CA ASP A 50 -4.05 -16.35 -19.42
C ASP A 50 -2.75 -16.71 -18.66
N ALA A 51 -1.82 -15.76 -18.51
CA ALA A 51 -0.62 -15.97 -17.72
C ALA A 51 -0.93 -15.91 -16.22
N SER A 52 -0.17 -16.70 -15.44
CA SER A 52 -0.25 -16.70 -13.98
C SER A 52 0.17 -15.35 -13.39
N ALA A 53 -0.68 -14.78 -12.53
CA ALA A 53 -0.47 -13.50 -11.88
C ALA A 53 -0.15 -13.65 -10.39
N ILE A 54 -0.86 -14.54 -9.70
CA ILE A 54 -0.65 -14.85 -8.28
C ILE A 54 -0.73 -16.36 -8.10
N GLU A 55 0.27 -16.95 -7.45
CA GLU A 55 0.32 -18.36 -7.13
C GLU A 55 0.38 -18.52 -5.60
N ASP A 56 -0.45 -19.40 -5.07
CA ASP A 56 -0.47 -19.79 -3.67
C ASP A 56 -0.68 -21.30 -3.51
N GLY A 57 -0.83 -21.77 -2.27
CA GLY A 57 -1.05 -23.18 -1.97
C GLY A 57 -2.34 -23.77 -2.56
N ASP A 58 -3.29 -22.93 -2.98
CA ASP A 58 -4.57 -23.33 -3.55
C ASP A 58 -4.59 -23.24 -5.09
N GLY A 59 -3.50 -22.78 -5.71
CA GLY A 59 -3.33 -22.75 -7.17
C GLY A 59 -2.91 -21.39 -7.72
N ALA A 60 -3.12 -21.21 -9.03
CA ALA A 60 -2.74 -20.01 -9.77
C ALA A 60 -3.98 -19.22 -10.19
N LEU A 61 -3.93 -17.90 -9.98
CA LEU A 61 -4.85 -16.93 -10.57
C LEU A 61 -4.24 -16.35 -11.83
N SER A 62 -4.93 -16.46 -12.95
CA SER A 62 -4.55 -15.76 -14.17
C SER A 62 -4.75 -14.25 -14.06
N TYR A 63 -4.06 -13.46 -14.89
CA TYR A 63 -4.27 -12.00 -14.96
C TYR A 63 -5.74 -11.63 -15.26
N ARG A 64 -6.42 -12.39 -16.12
CA ARG A 64 -7.86 -12.19 -16.41
C ARG A 64 -8.71 -12.37 -15.16
N GLU A 65 -8.48 -13.44 -14.41
CA GLU A 65 -9.22 -13.75 -13.18
C GLU A 65 -8.90 -12.77 -12.04
N LEU A 66 -7.65 -12.34 -11.94
CA LEU A 66 -7.23 -11.30 -11.00
C LEU A 66 -7.98 -10.00 -11.30
N MET A 67 -7.99 -9.54 -12.55
CA MET A 67 -8.68 -8.32 -12.94
C MET A 67 -10.20 -8.39 -12.67
N ALA A 68 -10.83 -9.53 -12.94
CA ALA A 68 -12.25 -9.72 -12.66
C ALA A 68 -12.57 -9.53 -11.16
N ARG A 69 -11.76 -10.14 -10.28
CA ARG A 69 -11.91 -9.97 -8.82
C ARG A 69 -11.63 -8.54 -8.36
N VAL A 70 -10.59 -7.90 -8.92
CA VAL A 70 -10.25 -6.49 -8.63
C VAL A 70 -11.40 -5.56 -8.99
N VAL A 71 -12.01 -5.74 -10.16
CA VAL A 71 -13.19 -4.96 -10.58
C VAL A 71 -14.37 -5.19 -9.65
N GLN A 72 -14.60 -6.42 -9.21
CA GLN A 72 -15.66 -6.74 -8.25
C GLN A 72 -15.45 -6.03 -6.91
N VAL A 73 -14.25 -6.10 -6.33
CA VAL A 73 -13.93 -5.39 -5.08
C VAL A 73 -14.09 -3.88 -5.26
N ALA A 74 -13.58 -3.31 -6.35
CA ALA A 74 -13.70 -1.89 -6.63
C ALA A 74 -15.16 -1.44 -6.77
N ALA A 75 -16.02 -2.26 -7.39
CA ALA A 75 -17.44 -2.01 -7.50
C ALA A 75 -18.12 -2.01 -6.12
N SER A 76 -17.89 -3.04 -5.31
CA SER A 76 -18.46 -3.13 -3.96
C SER A 76 -18.04 -1.95 -3.06
N LEU A 77 -16.77 -1.54 -3.13
CA LEU A 77 -16.28 -0.38 -2.36
C LEU A 77 -16.96 0.93 -2.82
N ARG A 78 -17.14 1.11 -4.13
CA ARG A 78 -17.83 2.28 -4.68
C ARG A 78 -19.31 2.31 -4.32
N GLU A 79 -19.97 1.15 -4.30
CA GLU A 79 -21.36 1.01 -3.82
C GLU A 79 -21.49 1.35 -2.33
N ALA A 80 -20.46 1.03 -1.54
CA ALA A 80 -20.37 1.42 -0.13
C ALA A 80 -19.97 2.90 0.10
N GLY A 81 -19.82 3.69 -0.97
CA GLY A 81 -19.53 5.12 -0.91
C GLY A 81 -18.05 5.48 -0.89
N VAL A 82 -17.13 4.53 -1.05
CA VAL A 82 -15.69 4.79 -1.13
C VAL A 82 -15.33 5.34 -2.50
N GLY A 83 -14.59 6.44 -2.52
CA GLY A 83 -14.13 7.08 -3.74
C GLY A 83 -12.75 7.71 -3.64
N LYS A 84 -12.52 8.68 -4.53
CA LYS A 84 -11.23 9.35 -4.67
C LYS A 84 -10.86 10.12 -3.41
N GLY A 85 -9.70 9.81 -2.84
CA GLY A 85 -9.16 10.49 -1.65
C GLY A 85 -9.56 9.85 -0.32
N ASP A 86 -10.44 8.85 -0.36
CA ASP A 86 -10.76 8.05 0.83
C ASP A 86 -9.61 7.09 1.16
N ARG A 87 -9.61 6.65 2.42
CA ARG A 87 -8.65 5.67 2.93
C ARG A 87 -9.42 4.44 3.40
N VAL A 88 -9.00 3.27 2.97
CA VAL A 88 -9.61 1.99 3.34
C VAL A 88 -8.61 1.19 4.15
N GLY A 89 -8.98 0.82 5.37
CA GLY A 89 -8.19 -0.10 6.18
C GLY A 89 -8.27 -1.51 5.59
N ILE A 90 -7.15 -2.23 5.54
CA ILE A 90 -7.14 -3.64 5.16
C ILE A 90 -6.54 -4.41 6.32
N ARG A 91 -7.29 -5.39 6.84
CA ARG A 91 -6.83 -6.29 7.88
C ARG A 91 -6.99 -7.74 7.45
N MET A 92 -5.91 -8.27 6.88
CA MET A 92 -5.83 -9.62 6.32
C MET A 92 -4.45 -10.22 6.59
N PRO A 93 -4.32 -11.56 6.65
CA PRO A 93 -3.03 -12.22 6.80
C PRO A 93 -2.08 -11.88 5.65
N SER A 94 -0.82 -11.64 5.98
CA SER A 94 0.25 -11.45 5.00
C SER A 94 0.37 -12.65 4.07
N GLY A 95 0.58 -12.40 2.77
CA GLY A 95 0.80 -13.45 1.77
C GLY A 95 -0.45 -14.12 1.20
N SER A 96 -1.66 -13.75 1.65
CA SER A 96 -2.90 -14.22 1.01
C SER A 96 -3.11 -13.56 -0.35
N ARG A 97 -3.58 -14.31 -1.36
CA ARG A 97 -4.03 -13.74 -2.64
C ARG A 97 -5.13 -12.69 -2.45
N ASP A 98 -6.00 -12.86 -1.46
CA ASP A 98 -7.12 -11.96 -1.18
C ASP A 98 -6.62 -10.58 -0.72
N LEU A 99 -5.49 -10.53 -0.01
CA LEU A 99 -4.83 -9.28 0.36
C LEU A 99 -4.45 -8.48 -0.90
N TYR A 100 -3.77 -9.12 -1.84
CA TYR A 100 -3.30 -8.45 -3.07
C TYR A 100 -4.48 -8.03 -3.96
N VAL A 101 -5.50 -8.89 -4.10
CA VAL A 101 -6.75 -8.56 -4.80
C VAL A 101 -7.42 -7.34 -4.16
N THR A 102 -7.50 -7.30 -2.84
CA THR A 102 -8.13 -6.20 -2.10
C THR A 102 -7.35 -4.90 -2.26
N VAL A 103 -6.02 -4.93 -2.15
CA VAL A 103 -5.16 -3.76 -2.37
C VAL A 103 -5.40 -3.18 -3.77
N LEU A 104 -5.36 -4.03 -4.80
CA LEU A 104 -5.60 -3.60 -6.19
C LEU A 104 -7.03 -3.07 -6.37
N GLY A 105 -8.03 -3.67 -5.70
CA GLY A 105 -9.42 -3.23 -5.71
C GLY A 105 -9.61 -1.85 -5.08
N VAL A 106 -8.99 -1.59 -3.93
CA VAL A 106 -9.00 -0.27 -3.28
C VAL A 106 -8.37 0.80 -4.17
N LEU A 107 -7.22 0.50 -4.77
CA LEU A 107 -6.56 1.40 -5.71
C LEU A 107 -7.41 1.64 -6.97
N ALA A 108 -8.09 0.61 -7.47
CA ALA A 108 -9.01 0.72 -8.60
C ALA A 108 -10.28 1.52 -8.27
N ALA A 109 -10.73 1.52 -7.01
CA ALA A 109 -11.78 2.42 -6.54
C ALA A 109 -11.33 3.89 -6.43
N GLY A 110 -10.01 4.15 -6.52
CA GLY A 110 -9.41 5.48 -6.40
C GLY A 110 -9.09 5.89 -4.95
N ALA A 111 -9.20 4.95 -4.01
CA ALA A 111 -8.88 5.15 -2.61
C ALA A 111 -7.44 4.71 -2.29
N ALA A 112 -6.90 5.21 -1.19
CA ALA A 112 -5.64 4.73 -0.62
C ALA A 112 -5.92 3.59 0.36
N TYR A 113 -5.06 2.57 0.39
CA TYR A 113 -5.17 1.50 1.37
C TYR A 113 -4.27 1.75 2.59
N VAL A 114 -4.70 1.29 3.75
CA VAL A 114 -3.93 1.32 5.01
C VAL A 114 -3.81 -0.12 5.51
N PRO A 115 -2.65 -0.77 5.38
CA PRO A 115 -2.48 -2.16 5.78
C PRO A 115 -2.22 -2.28 7.29
N VAL A 116 -2.93 -3.19 7.95
CA VAL A 116 -2.58 -3.68 9.30
C VAL A 116 -2.67 -5.20 9.25
N ASP A 117 -1.67 -5.91 9.79
CA ASP A 117 -1.68 -7.36 9.73
C ASP A 117 -2.84 -7.93 10.58
N ALA A 118 -3.38 -9.08 10.18
CA ALA A 118 -4.36 -9.80 10.99
C ALA A 118 -3.78 -10.28 12.33
N ASP A 119 -2.48 -10.59 12.36
CA ASP A 119 -1.74 -11.04 13.55
C ASP A 119 -1.42 -9.89 14.53
N ASP A 120 -1.53 -8.63 14.09
CA ASP A 120 -1.39 -7.48 14.98
C ASP A 120 -2.57 -7.40 15.97
N PRO A 121 -2.32 -6.99 17.23
CA PRO A 121 -3.37 -6.76 18.22
C PRO A 121 -4.45 -5.80 17.73
N GLU A 122 -5.70 -6.05 18.12
CA GLU A 122 -6.83 -5.23 17.69
C GLU A 122 -6.70 -3.75 18.10
N GLU A 123 -6.09 -3.49 19.25
CA GLU A 123 -5.81 -2.13 19.73
C GLU A 123 -4.91 -1.34 18.77
N ARG A 124 -3.88 -2.00 18.22
CA ARG A 124 -2.99 -1.40 17.21
C ARG A 124 -3.75 -1.09 15.93
N ALA A 125 -4.61 -2.01 15.48
CA ALA A 125 -5.45 -1.79 14.31
C ALA A 125 -6.38 -0.58 14.50
N ARG A 126 -7.03 -0.47 15.65
CA ARG A 126 -7.90 0.66 16.00
C ARG A 126 -7.14 1.99 16.02
N LEU A 127 -5.94 2.01 16.60
CA LEU A 127 -5.09 3.21 16.61
C LEU A 127 -4.72 3.65 15.19
N VAL A 128 -4.17 2.74 14.38
CA VAL A 128 -3.71 3.05 13.01
C VAL A 128 -4.88 3.48 12.12
N PHE A 129 -6.00 2.76 12.15
CA PHE A 129 -7.19 3.11 11.38
C PHE A 129 -7.87 4.39 11.88
N GLY A 130 -7.76 4.66 13.19
CA GLY A 130 -8.14 5.89 13.86
C GLY A 130 -7.40 7.10 13.29
N GLU A 131 -6.07 7.09 13.43
CA GLU A 131 -5.19 8.16 12.97
C GLU A 131 -5.26 8.36 11.45
N ALA A 132 -5.31 7.25 10.70
CA ALA A 132 -5.45 7.29 9.26
C ALA A 132 -6.87 7.66 8.81
N ARG A 133 -7.84 7.91 9.70
CA ARG A 133 -9.22 8.33 9.35
C ARG A 133 -9.79 7.53 8.18
N VAL A 134 -9.76 6.19 8.31
CA VAL A 134 -10.27 5.30 7.26
C VAL A 134 -11.79 5.36 7.19
N ALA A 135 -12.34 5.29 5.98
CA ALA A 135 -13.79 5.24 5.73
C ALA A 135 -14.41 3.91 6.15
N GLY A 136 -13.60 2.86 6.23
CA GLY A 136 -13.99 1.53 6.67
C GLY A 136 -12.82 0.57 6.58
N VAL A 137 -13.06 -0.67 6.98
CA VAL A 137 -12.06 -1.73 7.02
C VAL A 137 -12.54 -2.92 6.20
N VAL A 138 -11.67 -3.44 5.34
CA VAL A 138 -11.85 -4.71 4.65
C VAL A 138 -11.17 -5.82 5.43
N THR A 139 -11.89 -6.89 5.73
CA THR A 139 -11.37 -8.07 6.45
C THR A 139 -11.57 -9.36 5.67
N GLY A 140 -10.81 -10.39 6.04
CA GLY A 140 -11.02 -11.76 5.57
C GLY A 140 -10.97 -11.91 4.05
N THR A 141 -12.10 -12.28 3.45
CA THR A 141 -12.27 -12.55 2.01
C THR A 141 -12.77 -11.35 1.20
N GLY A 142 -12.71 -10.14 1.76
CA GLY A 142 -13.10 -8.91 1.07
C GLY A 142 -14.37 -8.24 1.60
N GLU A 143 -14.82 -8.59 2.80
CA GLU A 143 -15.98 -7.94 3.43
C GLU A 143 -15.60 -6.53 3.89
N PHE A 144 -16.28 -5.53 3.35
CA PHE A 144 -16.09 -4.13 3.74
C PHE A 144 -17.05 -3.77 4.88
N THR A 145 -16.49 -3.44 6.04
CA THR A 145 -17.24 -2.87 7.16
C THR A 145 -17.03 -1.35 7.17
N PRO A 146 -18.05 -0.54 6.83
CA PRO A 146 -17.92 0.91 6.92
C PRO A 146 -17.66 1.28 8.37
N ARG A 147 -16.76 2.25 8.59
CA ARG A 147 -16.61 2.81 9.92
C ARG A 147 -17.94 3.47 10.25
N ALA A 148 -18.54 3.12 11.39
CA ALA A 148 -19.64 3.91 11.91
C ALA A 148 -19.19 5.36 11.90
N ALA A 149 -20.02 6.29 11.42
CA ALA A 149 -19.71 7.70 11.54
C ALA A 149 -19.60 8.01 13.04
N ASP A 150 -18.40 7.89 13.60
CA ASP A 150 -18.13 8.22 14.98
C ASP A 150 -18.38 9.72 15.09
N ALA A 151 -19.51 10.04 15.73
CA ALA A 151 -19.79 11.16 16.64
C ALA A 151 -18.76 12.30 16.68
N THR A 152 -18.40 12.84 15.52
CA THR A 152 -17.57 14.04 15.37
C THR A 152 -18.47 15.26 15.54
N ALA A 153 -19.09 15.36 16.71
CA ALA A 153 -19.76 16.55 17.21
C ALA A 153 -19.55 16.76 18.73
N ALA A 154 -18.73 15.96 19.41
CA ALA A 154 -18.53 16.06 20.85
C ALA A 154 -17.05 16.14 21.25
N GLU A 155 -16.27 17.01 20.60
CA GLU A 155 -14.94 17.39 21.11
C GLU A 155 -14.50 18.78 20.59
N THR A 156 -15.43 19.74 20.60
CA THR A 156 -15.10 21.18 20.43
C THR A 156 -15.78 22.07 21.47
N ALA A 157 -16.37 21.50 22.53
CA ALA A 157 -17.07 22.25 23.57
C ALA A 157 -16.37 22.26 24.94
N GLU A 158 -15.07 21.95 25.02
CA GLU A 158 -14.31 21.97 26.27
C GLU A 158 -13.09 22.90 26.20
N THR A 159 -13.27 24.16 25.78
CA THR A 159 -12.32 25.26 26.12
C THR A 159 -12.98 26.66 26.06
N ALA A 160 -14.19 26.83 26.61
CA ALA A 160 -14.79 28.17 26.70
C ALA A 160 -15.81 28.32 27.85
N GLU A 161 -15.44 27.99 29.09
CA GLU A 161 -16.10 28.60 30.26
C GLU A 161 -15.17 28.59 31.49
N ALA A 162 -14.07 29.33 31.39
CA ALA A 162 -13.27 29.77 32.53
C ALA A 162 -12.50 31.05 32.13
N ALA A 163 -13.24 32.15 31.96
CA ALA A 163 -12.69 33.51 31.96
C ALA A 163 -13.81 34.52 32.28
#